data_AF-A0A815KCW3-F1
#
_entry.id   AF-A0A815KCW3-F1
#
_cell.length_a   1.000
_cell.length_b   1.000
_cell.length_c   1.000
_cell.angle_alpha   90.00
_cell.angle_beta   90.00
_cell.angle_gamma   90.00
#
_symmetry.space_group_name_H-M   'P 1'
#
loop_
_entity.id
_entity.type
_entity.pdbx_description
1 polymer ?
#
loop_
_entity_poly.entity_id
_entity_poly.type
_entity_poly.pdbx_seq_one_letter_code
_entity_poly.pdbx_strand_id
1 'polypeptide(L)'
;MNTSANTKKQCATCNKSSGILICEGCQQIFCGKHVNEHRQYLAEQLDSIMQEHDLLQHDIEHISIDHSLLRKIDQWEKESLEKIHLTAEIARQNVRKILDQTKENLSKTCHDLAIDLCSSREADDYSENDFICWIKQLEKLKLEITSPSSVKIIQDDESIIHLIKVENSDFNNDKSTNSKQLPLLTSKLNLKVQEKCLDVLGPVTLEKKGSLVKHTGLISDYAYISGTLLYSYGRHTIKFRLEKCQQPYRIFFGCMSYQVHLKEDAFRYPYSVGWFGSNQVYEHGRCSSNCKKYGYNSFLIRTNDVLQLTFDCDKKQIKLFNERIKVTNILTVDINKTPYPWQLLMVMFYKDDCVKILRNA
;
A
#
# COMPACT_ATOMS: atom_id res chain seq x y z
N MET A 1 21.77 -95.40 13.48
CA MET A 1 20.99 -94.73 14.55
C MET A 1 20.33 -93.51 13.94
N ASN A 2 19.00 -93.50 13.95
CA ASN A 2 18.10 -92.45 13.47
C ASN A 2 18.17 -91.18 14.32
N THR A 3 17.95 -90.02 13.70
CA THR A 3 17.01 -89.00 14.20
C THR A 3 16.52 -88.11 13.05
N SER A 4 15.34 -88.45 12.52
CA SER A 4 14.56 -87.57 11.64
C SER A 4 13.66 -86.65 12.48
N ALA A 5 13.44 -85.44 11.98
CA ALA A 5 12.85 -84.27 12.61
C ALA A 5 11.36 -84.38 12.99
N ASN A 6 10.91 -83.60 13.99
CA ASN A 6 9.51 -83.12 14.05
C ASN A 6 9.30 -81.93 15.02
N THR A 7 9.69 -80.72 14.63
CA THR A 7 9.20 -79.49 15.28
C THR A 7 7.78 -79.20 14.78
N LYS A 8 6.77 -79.63 15.53
CA LYS A 8 5.36 -79.39 15.20
C LYS A 8 5.08 -77.88 15.13
N LYS A 9 4.75 -77.36 13.95
CA LYS A 9 4.33 -75.95 13.77
C LYS A 9 3.05 -75.68 14.57
N GLN A 10 3.09 -74.70 15.47
CA GLN A 10 1.98 -74.34 16.36
C GLN A 10 1.21 -73.16 15.80
N CYS A 11 -0.10 -73.12 16.07
CA CYS A 11 -0.95 -71.99 15.69
C CYS A 11 -0.67 -70.78 16.59
N ALA A 12 -0.46 -69.60 16.00
CA ALA A 12 -0.17 -68.35 16.70
C ALA A 12 -1.27 -67.92 17.68
N THR A 13 -2.53 -68.29 17.43
CA THR A 13 -3.68 -67.89 18.26
C THR A 13 -3.98 -68.88 19.39
N CYS A 14 -3.77 -70.18 19.19
CA CYS A 14 -4.18 -71.21 20.18
C CYS A 14 -3.08 -72.16 20.64
N ASN A 15 -1.84 -72.02 20.16
CA ASN A 15 -0.67 -72.85 20.47
C ASN A 15 -0.84 -74.37 20.30
N LYS A 16 -1.92 -74.81 19.65
CA LYS A 16 -2.13 -76.23 19.31
C LYS A 16 -1.23 -76.61 18.14
N SER A 17 -0.66 -77.82 18.21
CA SER A 17 0.19 -78.40 17.17
C SER A 17 -0.62 -78.93 15.98
N SER A 18 -1.39 -78.02 15.37
CA SER A 18 -2.22 -78.23 14.17
C SER A 18 -2.09 -77.05 13.20
N GLY A 19 -0.97 -76.31 13.25
CA GLY A 19 -0.70 -75.24 12.30
C GLY A 19 -0.35 -75.82 10.93
N ILE A 20 -1.25 -75.66 9.95
CA ILE A 20 -1.11 -76.22 8.60
C ILE A 20 -0.86 -75.10 7.58
N LEU A 21 -1.30 -73.87 7.86
CA LEU A 21 -1.33 -72.76 6.90
C LEU A 21 -0.54 -71.56 7.44
N ILE A 22 0.23 -70.91 6.57
CA ILE A 22 1.01 -69.71 6.87
C ILE A 22 0.40 -68.55 6.09
N CYS A 23 0.10 -67.44 6.75
CA CYS A 23 -0.29 -66.21 6.06
C CYS A 23 0.99 -65.48 5.61
N GLU A 24 1.15 -65.25 4.30
CA GLU A 24 2.34 -64.56 3.77
C GLU A 24 2.43 -63.10 4.22
N GLY A 25 1.28 -62.43 4.41
CA GLY A 25 1.23 -61.02 4.80
C GLY A 25 1.72 -60.76 6.24
N CYS A 26 1.27 -61.55 7.22
CA CYS A 26 1.68 -61.39 8.61
C CYS A 26 2.74 -62.40 9.07
N GLN A 27 3.14 -63.34 8.21
CA GLN A 27 4.10 -64.42 8.46
C GLN A 27 3.74 -65.34 9.64
N GLN A 28 2.48 -65.32 10.10
CA GLN A 28 2.00 -66.15 11.21
C GLN A 28 1.40 -67.48 10.72
N ILE A 29 1.56 -68.51 11.54
CA ILE A 29 1.06 -69.87 11.28
C ILE A 29 -0.27 -70.06 12.00
N PHE A 30 -1.30 -70.51 11.30
CA PHE A 30 -2.63 -70.72 11.85
C PHE A 30 -3.12 -72.15 11.65
N CYS A 31 -4.02 -72.61 12.54
CA CYS A 31 -4.81 -73.81 12.28
C CYS A 31 -6.03 -73.46 11.42
N GLY A 32 -6.69 -74.46 10.84
CA GLY A 32 -7.79 -74.25 9.90
C GLY A 32 -8.98 -73.43 10.43
N LYS A 33 -9.14 -73.29 11.75
CA LYS A 33 -10.17 -72.40 12.34
C LYS A 33 -9.68 -70.95 12.41
N HIS A 34 -8.52 -70.70 13.02
CA HIS A 34 -7.99 -69.33 13.18
C HIS A 34 -7.54 -68.69 11.87
N VAL A 35 -7.25 -69.47 10.82
CA VAL A 35 -6.99 -68.91 9.48
C VAL A 35 -8.26 -68.29 8.88
N ASN A 36 -9.43 -68.87 9.16
CA ASN A 36 -10.71 -68.35 8.68
C ASN A 36 -11.11 -67.11 9.48
N GLU A 37 -10.90 -67.13 10.80
CA GLU A 37 -11.10 -65.94 11.65
C GLU A 37 -10.16 -64.80 11.25
N HIS A 38 -8.89 -65.09 10.94
CA HIS A 38 -7.95 -64.08 10.43
C HIS A 38 -8.39 -63.51 9.08
N ARG A 39 -8.87 -64.35 8.16
CA ARG A 39 -9.42 -63.90 6.87
C ARG A 39 -10.69 -63.07 7.03
N GLN A 40 -11.56 -63.44 7.97
CA GLN A 40 -12.75 -62.67 8.30
C GLN A 40 -12.39 -61.29 8.87
N TYR A 41 -11.42 -61.22 9.77
CA TYR A 41 -10.90 -59.96 10.31
C TYR A 41 -10.29 -59.06 9.22
N LEU A 42 -9.61 -59.63 8.22
CA LEU A 42 -9.11 -58.87 7.08
C LEU A 42 -10.24 -58.36 6.17
N ALA A 43 -11.32 -59.13 6.00
CA ALA A 43 -12.50 -58.69 5.25
C ALA A 43 -13.19 -57.51 5.97
N GLU A 44 -13.33 -57.58 7.29
CA GLU A 44 -13.90 -56.49 8.10
C GLU A 44 -13.04 -55.20 8.01
N GLN A 45 -11.71 -55.31 7.99
CA GLN A 45 -10.83 -54.17 7.76
C GLN A 45 -10.97 -53.58 6.35
N LEU A 46 -11.11 -54.43 5.33
CA LEU A 46 -11.31 -53.98 3.96
C LEU A 46 -12.63 -53.21 3.81
N ASP A 47 -13.71 -53.73 4.41
CA ASP A 47 -15.01 -53.07 4.43
C ASP A 47 -14.93 -51.69 5.11
N SER A 48 -14.17 -51.56 6.20
CA SER A 48 -13.92 -50.27 6.86
C SER A 48 -13.19 -49.28 5.95
N ILE A 49 -12.17 -49.74 5.22
CA ILE A 49 -11.42 -48.89 4.28
C ILE A 49 -12.31 -48.46 3.11
N MET A 50 -13.16 -49.36 2.61
CA MET A 50 -14.12 -49.04 1.55
C MET A 50 -15.13 -47.99 2.01
N GLN A 51 -15.62 -48.09 3.25
CA GLN A 51 -16.52 -47.07 3.82
C GLN A 51 -15.82 -45.71 3.96
N GLU A 52 -14.58 -45.66 4.43
CA GLU A 52 -13.81 -44.41 4.49
C GLU A 52 -13.56 -43.82 3.10
N HIS A 53 -13.27 -44.66 2.11
CA HIS A 53 -13.12 -44.23 0.72
C HIS A 53 -14.41 -43.60 0.18
N ASP A 54 -15.56 -44.25 0.39
CA ASP A 54 -16.86 -43.76 -0.10
C ASP A 54 -17.25 -42.44 0.59
N LEU A 55 -16.96 -42.29 1.88
CA LEU A 55 -17.13 -41.03 2.61
C LEU A 55 -16.21 -39.93 2.06
N LEU A 56 -14.94 -40.25 1.80
CA LEU A 56 -13.98 -39.28 1.27
C LEU A 56 -14.33 -38.85 -0.16
N GLN A 57 -14.82 -39.78 -0.98
CA GLN A 57 -15.30 -39.48 -2.32
C GLN A 57 -16.56 -38.62 -2.27
N HIS A 58 -17.50 -38.92 -1.38
CA HIS A 58 -18.66 -38.07 -1.13
C HIS A 58 -18.24 -36.66 -0.69
N ASP A 59 -17.29 -36.56 0.23
CA ASP A 59 -16.76 -35.27 0.68
C ASP A 59 -16.12 -34.48 -0.47
N ILE A 60 -15.32 -35.14 -1.33
CA ILE A 60 -14.70 -34.50 -2.51
C ILE A 60 -15.75 -33.99 -3.50
N GLU A 61 -16.80 -34.77 -3.77
CA GLU A 61 -17.91 -34.38 -4.65
C GLU A 61 -18.73 -33.20 -4.07
N HIS A 62 -18.72 -33.05 -2.75
CA HIS A 62 -19.41 -31.99 -2.02
C HIS A 62 -18.50 -30.87 -1.49
N ILE A 63 -17.21 -30.81 -1.89
CA ILE A 63 -16.36 -29.64 -1.64
C ILE A 63 -17.00 -28.46 -2.37
N SER A 64 -17.67 -27.60 -1.62
CA SER A 64 -18.27 -26.39 -2.16
C SER A 64 -17.20 -25.53 -2.82
N ILE A 65 -17.45 -25.12 -4.06
CA ILE A 65 -16.66 -24.14 -4.81
C ILE A 65 -16.77 -22.75 -4.15
N ASP A 66 -17.44 -22.60 -3.01
CA ASP A 66 -17.28 -21.44 -2.10
C ASP A 66 -15.91 -21.46 -1.40
N HIS A 67 -14.84 -21.52 -2.20
CA HIS A 67 -13.49 -21.42 -1.69
C HIS A 67 -13.27 -19.99 -1.19
N SER A 68 -12.81 -19.84 0.05
CA SER A 68 -12.49 -18.54 0.64
C SER A 68 -11.55 -17.68 -0.22
N LEU A 69 -10.76 -18.30 -1.11
CA LEU A 69 -9.93 -17.60 -2.10
C LEU A 69 -10.73 -16.96 -3.23
N LEU A 70 -11.81 -17.58 -3.70
CA LEU A 70 -12.68 -16.97 -4.72
C LEU A 70 -13.35 -15.72 -4.18
N ARG A 71 -13.85 -15.74 -2.94
CA ARG A 71 -14.37 -14.54 -2.26
C ARG A 71 -13.32 -13.44 -2.12
N LYS A 72 -12.04 -13.79 -1.95
CA LYS A 72 -10.94 -12.81 -1.93
C LYS A 72 -10.66 -12.23 -3.31
N ILE A 73 -10.80 -13.01 -4.37
CA ILE A 73 -10.67 -12.54 -5.76
C ILE A 73 -11.84 -11.59 -6.08
N ASP A 74 -13.07 -11.98 -5.75
CA ASP A 74 -14.26 -11.14 -5.95
C ASP A 74 -14.15 -9.81 -5.19
N GLN A 75 -13.66 -9.87 -3.95
CA GLN A 75 -13.43 -8.68 -3.14
C GLN A 75 -12.36 -7.77 -3.76
N TRP A 76 -11.26 -8.34 -4.23
CA TRP A 76 -10.21 -7.56 -4.92
C TRP A 76 -10.70 -6.94 -6.22
N GLU A 77 -11.51 -7.66 -7.00
CA GLU A 77 -12.10 -7.15 -8.24
C GLU A 77 -12.96 -5.93 -7.95
N LYS A 78 -13.87 -6.06 -6.97
CA LYS A 78 -14.74 -4.96 -6.55
C LYS A 78 -13.93 -3.74 -6.08
N GLU A 79 -12.94 -3.94 -5.22
CA GLU A 79 -12.09 -2.86 -4.72
C GLU A 79 -11.27 -2.20 -5.84
N SER A 80 -10.82 -2.98 -6.83
CA SER A 80 -10.05 -2.46 -7.97
C SER A 80 -10.92 -1.61 -8.89
N LEU A 81 -12.15 -2.07 -9.19
CA LEU A 81 -13.11 -1.29 -9.97
C LEU A 81 -13.48 0.01 -9.27
N GLU A 82 -13.75 -0.03 -7.97
CA GLU A 82 -14.05 1.17 -7.18
C GLU A 82 -12.90 2.18 -7.21
N LYS A 83 -11.65 1.74 -7.08
CA LYS A 83 -10.47 2.61 -7.19
C LYS A 83 -10.36 3.25 -8.58
N ILE A 84 -10.54 2.48 -9.65
CA ILE A 84 -10.51 3.01 -11.02
C ILE A 84 -11.57 4.10 -11.20
N HIS A 85 -12.79 3.84 -10.75
CA HIS A 85 -13.88 4.81 -10.83
C HIS A 85 -13.58 6.08 -10.03
N LEU A 86 -13.07 5.94 -8.81
CA LEU A 86 -12.70 7.07 -7.96
C LEU A 86 -11.58 7.91 -8.61
N THR A 87 -10.51 7.28 -9.08
CA THR A 87 -9.41 7.98 -9.75
C THR A 87 -9.89 8.71 -11.00
N ALA A 88 -10.74 8.07 -11.81
CA ALA A 88 -11.32 8.71 -13.00
C ALA A 88 -12.18 9.93 -12.64
N GLU A 89 -12.98 9.84 -11.57
CA GLU A 89 -13.82 10.95 -11.15
C GLU A 89 -13.01 12.12 -10.57
N ILE A 90 -11.96 11.83 -9.79
CA ILE A 90 -11.01 12.85 -9.31
C ILE A 90 -10.36 13.57 -10.49
N ALA A 91 -9.90 12.82 -11.51
CA ALA A 91 -9.32 13.41 -12.72
C ALA A 91 -10.32 14.33 -13.43
N ARG A 92 -11.58 13.91 -13.58
CA ARG A 92 -12.64 14.76 -14.16
C ARG A 92 -12.89 16.03 -13.34
N GLN A 93 -12.94 15.92 -12.02
CA GLN A 93 -13.14 17.07 -11.14
C GLN A 93 -11.98 18.06 -11.20
N ASN A 94 -10.74 17.57 -11.25
CA ASN A 94 -9.56 18.41 -11.41
C ASN A 94 -9.60 19.19 -12.72
N VAL A 95 -9.97 18.54 -13.84
CA VAL A 95 -10.14 19.21 -15.13
C VAL A 95 -11.23 20.28 -15.06
N ARG A 96 -12.40 19.97 -14.48
CA ARG A 96 -13.49 20.95 -14.29
C ARG A 96 -13.03 22.16 -13.48
N LYS A 97 -12.33 21.93 -12.36
CA LYS A 97 -11.82 23.00 -11.51
C LYS A 97 -10.83 23.92 -12.23
N ILE A 98 -9.93 23.35 -13.03
CA ILE A 98 -8.99 24.14 -13.85
C ILE A 98 -9.76 24.99 -14.87
N LEU A 99 -10.78 24.41 -15.53
CA LEU A 99 -11.63 25.13 -16.48
C LEU A 99 -12.40 26.27 -15.80
N ASP A 100 -12.99 26.01 -14.64
CA ASP A 100 -13.75 27.02 -13.87
C ASP A 100 -12.84 28.16 -13.41
N GLN A 101 -11.64 27.86 -12.90
CA GLN A 101 -10.65 28.88 -12.52
C GLN A 101 -10.18 29.70 -13.73
N THR A 102 -9.96 29.05 -14.87
CA THR A 102 -9.59 29.74 -16.11
C THR A 102 -10.70 30.69 -16.55
N LYS A 103 -11.95 30.24 -16.46
CA LYS A 103 -13.13 31.07 -16.77
C LYS A 103 -13.26 32.27 -15.83
N GLU A 104 -13.10 32.07 -14.53
CA GLU A 104 -13.16 33.16 -13.54
C GLU A 104 -12.05 34.19 -13.78
N ASN A 105 -10.83 33.75 -14.05
CA ASN A 105 -9.70 34.64 -14.33
C ASN A 105 -9.94 35.44 -15.61
N LEU A 106 -10.38 34.78 -16.70
CA LEU A 106 -10.73 35.47 -17.95
C LEU A 106 -11.86 36.48 -17.75
N SER A 107 -12.87 36.14 -16.96
CA SER A 107 -13.98 37.05 -16.66
C SER A 107 -13.52 38.27 -15.88
N LYS A 108 -12.62 38.11 -14.90
CA LYS A 108 -12.05 39.22 -14.14
C LYS A 108 -11.22 40.14 -15.02
N THR A 109 -10.27 39.60 -15.79
CA THR A 109 -9.44 40.41 -16.69
C THR A 109 -10.27 41.14 -17.74
N CYS A 110 -11.34 40.52 -18.25
CA CYS A 110 -12.28 41.20 -19.15
C CYS A 110 -13.04 42.34 -18.45
N HIS A 111 -13.45 42.13 -17.19
CA HIS A 111 -14.14 43.14 -16.39
C HIS A 111 -13.23 44.32 -16.04
N ASP A 112 -11.99 44.04 -15.63
CA ASP A 112 -10.99 45.06 -15.30
C ASP A 112 -10.68 45.92 -16.53
N LEU A 113 -10.48 45.30 -17.70
CA LEU A 113 -10.32 46.01 -18.97
C LEU A 113 -11.53 46.91 -19.29
N ALA A 114 -12.75 46.43 -19.02
CA ALA A 114 -13.96 47.21 -19.24
C ALA A 114 -14.06 48.41 -18.29
N ILE A 115 -13.65 48.26 -17.03
CA ILE A 115 -13.57 49.36 -16.06
C ILE A 115 -12.56 50.39 -16.55
N ASP A 116 -11.33 49.97 -16.90
CA ASP A 116 -10.27 50.86 -17.36
C ASP A 116 -10.71 51.66 -18.60
N LEU A 117 -11.33 50.99 -19.58
CA LEU A 117 -11.86 51.64 -20.79
C LEU A 117 -12.97 52.66 -20.48
N CYS A 118 -13.88 52.34 -19.56
CA CYS A 118 -14.97 53.24 -19.17
C CYS A 118 -14.43 54.44 -18.38
N SER A 119 -13.58 54.20 -17.38
CA SER A 119 -12.99 55.25 -16.55
C SER A 119 -12.17 56.22 -17.38
N SER A 120 -11.34 55.73 -18.30
CA SER A 120 -10.56 56.63 -19.16
C SER A 120 -11.39 57.38 -20.19
N ARG A 121 -12.51 56.81 -20.64
CA ARG A 121 -13.45 57.50 -21.51
C ARG A 121 -14.21 58.61 -20.78
N GLU A 122 -14.61 58.37 -19.53
CA GLU A 122 -15.31 59.35 -18.71
C GLU A 122 -14.39 60.49 -18.24
N ALA A 123 -13.13 60.18 -17.98
CA ALA A 123 -12.10 61.14 -17.60
C ALA A 123 -11.47 61.88 -18.80
N ASP A 124 -11.73 61.43 -20.03
CA ASP A 124 -11.11 61.91 -21.28
C ASP A 124 -9.57 61.92 -21.19
N ASP A 125 -9.00 60.93 -20.47
CA ASP A 125 -7.60 60.89 -20.01
C ASP A 125 -6.71 59.85 -20.72
N TYR A 126 -7.13 59.42 -21.90
CA TYR A 126 -6.43 58.37 -22.65
C TYR A 126 -5.26 58.88 -23.49
N SER A 127 -4.23 58.06 -23.62
CA SER A 127 -3.08 58.27 -24.50
C SER A 127 -2.93 57.16 -25.54
N GLU A 128 -2.11 57.41 -26.57
CA GLU A 128 -1.76 56.40 -27.58
C GLU A 128 -1.13 55.13 -26.95
N ASN A 129 -0.44 55.28 -25.82
CA ASN A 129 0.12 54.15 -25.08
C ASN A 129 -0.96 53.28 -24.43
N ASP A 130 -2.05 53.88 -23.95
CA ASP A 130 -3.17 53.16 -23.34
C ASP A 130 -3.92 52.35 -24.40
N PHE A 131 -4.13 52.91 -25.59
CA PHE A 131 -4.68 52.17 -26.73
C PHE A 131 -3.81 50.97 -27.12
N ILE A 132 -2.48 51.14 -27.20
CA ILE A 132 -1.55 50.04 -27.48
C ILE A 132 -1.62 48.97 -26.38
N CYS A 133 -1.77 49.38 -25.11
CA CYS A 133 -1.90 48.48 -23.98
C CYS A 133 -3.21 47.68 -24.05
N TRP A 134 -4.35 48.34 -24.23
CA TRP A 134 -5.66 47.68 -24.30
C TRP A 134 -5.78 46.74 -25.51
N ILE A 135 -5.26 47.12 -26.68
CA ILE A 135 -5.23 46.24 -27.87
C ILE A 135 -4.44 44.96 -27.57
N LYS A 136 -3.26 45.07 -26.95
CA LYS A 136 -2.45 43.90 -26.55
C LYS A 136 -3.17 43.02 -25.53
N GLN A 137 -3.87 43.61 -24.56
CA GLN A 137 -4.66 42.85 -23.58
C GLN A 137 -5.83 42.11 -24.23
N LEU A 138 -6.52 42.74 -25.20
CA LEU A 138 -7.60 42.14 -25.99
C LEU A 138 -7.10 40.97 -26.86
N GLU A 139 -5.95 41.12 -27.50
CA GLU A 139 -5.32 40.05 -28.29
C GLU A 139 -4.92 38.87 -27.39
N LYS A 140 -4.37 39.15 -26.20
CA LYS A 140 -4.04 38.13 -25.21
C LYS A 140 -5.27 37.37 -24.72
N LEU A 141 -6.35 38.06 -24.38
CA LEU A 141 -7.63 37.45 -23.98
C LEU A 141 -8.22 36.58 -25.10
N LYS A 142 -8.18 37.05 -26.36
CA LYS A 142 -8.62 36.27 -27.52
C LYS A 142 -7.82 34.97 -27.68
N LEU A 143 -6.50 35.02 -27.48
CA LEU A 143 -5.63 33.84 -27.57
C LEU A 143 -5.90 32.84 -26.44
N GLU A 144 -6.13 33.32 -25.21
CA GLU A 144 -6.44 32.46 -24.05
C GLU A 144 -7.83 31.80 -24.12
N ILE A 145 -8.80 32.44 -24.77
CA ILE A 145 -10.15 31.86 -25.02
C ILE A 145 -10.11 30.82 -26.15
N THR A 146 -9.34 31.08 -27.20
CA THR A 146 -9.30 30.21 -28.40
C THR A 146 -8.34 29.02 -28.24
N SER A 147 -7.42 29.09 -27.29
CA SER A 147 -6.52 27.99 -26.96
C SER A 147 -6.94 27.38 -25.62
N PRO A 148 -7.52 26.15 -25.59
CA PRO A 148 -7.75 25.44 -24.34
C PRO A 148 -6.38 25.10 -23.76
N SER A 149 -5.86 26.02 -22.95
CA SER A 149 -4.44 26.02 -22.62
C SER A 149 -4.15 24.92 -21.60
N SER A 150 -3.29 23.99 -22.04
CA SER A 150 -2.31 23.28 -21.20
C SER A 150 -2.75 22.16 -20.25
N VAL A 151 -3.96 21.61 -20.36
CA VAL A 151 -4.26 20.34 -19.67
C VAL A 151 -3.72 19.17 -20.49
N LYS A 152 -2.54 18.67 -20.12
CA LYS A 152 -2.03 17.40 -20.63
C LYS A 152 -2.51 16.28 -19.72
N ILE A 153 -3.27 15.34 -20.27
CA ILE A 153 -3.51 14.07 -19.59
C ILE A 153 -2.18 13.30 -19.67
N ILE A 154 -1.45 13.27 -18.56
CA ILE A 154 -0.27 12.43 -18.41
C ILE A 154 -0.80 11.09 -17.89
N GLN A 155 -0.75 10.05 -18.71
CA GLN A 155 -0.96 8.68 -18.25
C GLN A 155 0.26 8.29 -17.42
N ASP A 156 0.03 7.98 -16.15
CA ASP A 156 1.04 7.32 -15.33
C ASP A 156 0.99 5.83 -15.73
N ASP A 157 2.10 5.29 -16.23
CA ASP A 157 2.22 3.87 -16.62
C ASP A 157 2.26 2.94 -15.38
N GLU A 158 2.17 3.50 -14.18
CA GLU A 158 2.11 2.76 -12.93
C GLU A 158 0.69 2.21 -12.73
N SER A 159 0.57 0.89 -12.83
CA SER A 159 -0.72 0.18 -12.81
C SER A 159 -1.53 0.50 -11.55
N ILE A 160 -2.67 1.14 -11.74
CA ILE A 160 -3.71 1.36 -10.71
C ILE A 160 -4.23 0.01 -10.15
N ILE A 161 -4.02 -1.06 -10.91
CA ILE A 161 -4.51 -2.41 -10.63
C ILE A 161 -3.33 -3.29 -10.20
N HIS A 162 -3.43 -3.84 -8.99
CA HIS A 162 -2.44 -4.80 -8.48
C HIS A 162 -2.78 -6.20 -8.95
N LEU A 163 -2.04 -6.72 -9.95
CA LEU A 163 -2.29 -8.04 -10.50
C LEU A 163 -2.23 -9.13 -9.41
N ILE A 164 -3.30 -9.91 -9.22
CA ILE A 164 -3.27 -11.09 -8.36
C ILE A 164 -2.66 -12.25 -9.14
N LYS A 165 -1.64 -12.89 -8.55
CA LYS A 165 -1.08 -14.15 -9.02
C LYS A 165 -1.54 -15.27 -8.08
N VAL A 166 -2.13 -16.31 -8.64
CA VAL A 166 -2.45 -17.55 -7.91
C VAL A 166 -1.27 -18.49 -8.09
N GLU A 167 -0.58 -18.83 -7.00
CA GLU A 167 0.49 -19.84 -7.00
C GLU A 167 0.00 -21.09 -6.26
N ASN A 168 0.01 -22.24 -6.95
CA ASN A 168 -0.21 -23.53 -6.32
C ASN A 168 1.10 -23.96 -5.64
N SER A 169 1.12 -23.93 -4.31
CA SER A 169 2.08 -24.72 -3.55
C SER A 169 1.60 -26.17 -3.58
N ASP A 170 2.35 -27.01 -4.30
CA ASP A 170 2.31 -28.49 -4.31
C ASP A 170 1.63 -29.14 -5.51
N PHE A 171 2.43 -29.36 -6.56
CA PHE A 171 2.55 -30.66 -7.24
C PHE A 171 3.99 -30.78 -7.77
N ASN A 172 4.93 -31.09 -6.87
CA ASN A 172 6.21 -31.69 -7.24
C ASN A 172 6.16 -33.16 -6.83
N ASN A 173 5.80 -34.03 -7.78
CA ASN A 173 6.43 -35.34 -7.93
C ASN A 173 6.22 -35.88 -9.36
N ASP A 174 7.35 -36.07 -10.02
CA ASP A 174 7.67 -36.94 -11.16
C ASP A 174 7.04 -36.72 -12.56
N LYS A 175 7.93 -36.18 -13.43
CA LYS A 175 8.35 -36.62 -14.78
C LYS A 175 7.32 -36.99 -15.85
N SER A 176 7.55 -36.35 -17.02
CA SER A 176 7.09 -36.64 -18.39
C SER A 176 5.66 -36.14 -18.66
N THR A 177 5.35 -35.35 -19.70
CA THR A 177 5.92 -35.25 -21.04
C THR A 177 5.37 -33.97 -21.70
N ASN A 178 6.23 -33.25 -22.43
CA ASN A 178 5.92 -32.29 -23.50
C ASN A 178 4.50 -31.68 -23.59
N SER A 179 4.36 -30.43 -23.15
CA SER A 179 3.52 -29.48 -23.90
C SER A 179 4.19 -28.11 -23.92
N LYS A 180 4.23 -27.55 -25.13
CA LYS A 180 4.86 -26.27 -25.46
C LYS A 180 4.12 -25.15 -24.73
N GLN A 181 4.76 -24.50 -23.77
CA GLN A 181 4.37 -23.17 -23.34
C GLN A 181 5.44 -22.14 -23.71
N LEU A 182 4.90 -21.08 -24.33
CA LEU A 182 5.50 -19.87 -24.86
C LEU A 182 6.50 -19.22 -23.87
N PRO A 183 7.53 -18.50 -24.33
CA PRO A 183 8.58 -18.00 -23.45
C PRO A 183 8.01 -17.02 -22.44
N LEU A 184 8.06 -17.43 -21.18
CA LEU A 184 7.87 -16.60 -20.01
C LEU A 184 8.88 -15.44 -20.07
N LEU A 185 8.40 -14.24 -20.39
CA LEU A 185 9.14 -13.00 -20.19
C LEU A 185 9.20 -12.70 -18.68
N THR A 186 9.91 -13.53 -17.94
CA THR A 186 10.39 -13.21 -16.60
C THR A 186 11.55 -12.23 -16.73
N SER A 187 11.23 -10.96 -16.87
CA SER A 187 12.15 -9.88 -16.50
C SER A 187 11.53 -9.08 -15.36
N LYS A 188 12.01 -9.38 -14.15
CA LYS A 188 12.12 -8.49 -12.98
C LYS A 188 11.39 -7.13 -13.14
N LEU A 189 10.17 -7.03 -12.60
CA LEU A 189 9.60 -5.73 -12.24
C LEU A 189 9.59 -5.60 -10.71
N ASN A 190 10.78 -5.39 -10.15
CA ASN A 190 10.93 -4.60 -8.93
C ASN A 190 10.68 -3.13 -9.32
N LEU A 191 9.42 -2.76 -9.60
CA LEU A 191 9.05 -1.36 -9.79
C LEU A 191 8.94 -0.72 -8.41
N LYS A 192 10.04 -0.09 -8.00
CA LYS A 192 10.11 0.77 -6.82
C LYS A 192 9.30 2.04 -7.10
N VAL A 193 8.01 1.99 -6.80
CA VAL A 193 7.16 3.19 -6.73
C VAL A 193 7.83 4.18 -5.77
N GLN A 194 8.18 5.36 -6.28
CA GLN A 194 8.91 6.38 -5.52
C GLN A 194 7.94 7.48 -5.08
N GLU A 195 7.84 7.70 -3.77
CA GLU A 195 7.08 8.83 -3.20
C GLU A 195 7.56 10.18 -3.75
N LYS A 196 6.60 11.06 -4.07
CA LYS A 196 6.80 12.45 -4.45
C LYS A 196 5.83 13.35 -3.68
N CYS A 197 6.06 14.66 -3.69
CA CYS A 197 5.13 15.63 -3.11
C CYS A 197 4.00 15.97 -4.09
N LEU A 198 2.75 15.95 -3.62
CA LEU A 198 1.54 16.25 -4.41
C LEU A 198 1.07 17.68 -4.15
N ASP A 199 0.53 17.92 -2.95
CA ASP A 199 0.01 19.22 -2.57
C ASP A 199 0.96 19.92 -1.63
N VAL A 200 1.07 21.22 -1.83
CA VAL A 200 1.92 22.10 -1.06
C VAL A 200 1.09 23.30 -0.65
N LEU A 201 1.13 23.61 0.64
CA LEU A 201 0.47 24.78 1.21
C LEU A 201 1.52 25.59 1.97
N GLY A 202 1.59 26.89 1.70
CA GLY A 202 2.59 27.78 2.29
C GLY A 202 3.88 27.88 1.47
N PRO A 203 4.92 28.52 2.02
CA PRO A 203 6.09 28.95 1.27
C PRO A 203 7.12 27.83 1.11
N VAL A 204 6.91 26.99 0.11
CA VAL A 204 7.77 25.83 -0.20
C VAL A 204 8.17 25.86 -1.67
N THR A 205 9.41 25.47 -1.92
CA THR A 205 9.91 25.18 -3.26
C THR A 205 10.17 23.68 -3.41
N LEU A 206 9.65 23.11 -4.49
CA LEU A 206 9.90 21.73 -4.89
C LEU A 206 10.97 21.73 -5.98
N GLU A 207 12.13 21.19 -5.66
CA GLU A 207 13.23 21.02 -6.61
C GLU A 207 13.37 19.55 -7.03
N LYS A 208 14.13 19.29 -8.11
CA LYS A 208 14.46 17.94 -8.59
C LYS A 208 13.23 17.04 -8.78
N LYS A 209 12.19 17.57 -9.45
CA LYS A 209 10.91 16.87 -9.72
C LYS A 209 10.18 16.43 -8.44
N GLY A 210 10.19 17.28 -7.39
CA GLY A 210 9.44 17.02 -6.15
C GLY A 210 10.12 16.06 -5.17
N SER A 211 11.39 15.68 -5.41
CA SER A 211 12.17 14.87 -4.47
C SER A 211 12.98 15.70 -3.46
N LEU A 212 13.08 17.01 -3.65
CA LEU A 212 13.73 17.92 -2.71
C LEU A 212 12.74 19.02 -2.33
N VAL A 213 12.49 19.14 -1.04
CA VAL A 213 11.53 20.09 -0.47
C VAL A 213 12.30 21.10 0.36
N LYS A 214 12.15 22.39 0.03
CA LYS A 214 12.80 23.47 0.76
C LYS A 214 11.78 24.51 1.23
N HIS A 215 11.85 24.86 2.50
CA HIS A 215 11.07 25.97 3.07
C HIS A 215 11.68 27.31 2.67
N THR A 216 10.90 28.17 2.02
CA THR A 216 11.34 29.48 1.50
C THR A 216 10.61 30.67 2.14
N GLY A 217 9.86 30.43 3.21
CA GLY A 217 9.06 31.44 3.89
C GLY A 217 9.84 32.37 4.81
N LEU A 218 9.08 33.06 5.64
CA LEU A 218 9.62 33.83 6.76
C LEU A 218 10.26 32.89 7.80
N ILE A 219 11.00 33.47 8.75
CA ILE A 219 11.81 32.73 9.74
C ILE A 219 10.97 31.74 10.57
N SER A 220 9.69 32.04 10.76
CA SER A 220 8.74 31.24 11.56
C SER A 220 7.39 31.19 10.86
N ASP A 221 7.28 30.33 9.85
CA ASP A 221 6.04 30.11 9.11
C ASP A 221 5.88 28.61 8.82
N TYR A 222 4.65 28.13 8.65
CA TYR A 222 4.42 26.73 8.38
C TYR A 222 4.34 26.46 6.88
N ALA A 223 5.09 25.45 6.46
CA ALA A 223 5.06 24.87 5.14
C ALA A 223 4.50 23.46 5.24
N TYR A 224 3.38 23.19 4.59
CA TYR A 224 2.71 21.89 4.63
C TYR A 224 2.87 21.19 3.29
N ILE A 225 3.17 19.90 3.34
CA ILE A 225 3.43 19.07 2.17
C ILE A 225 2.70 17.75 2.35
N SER A 226 1.95 17.34 1.33
CA SER A 226 1.36 16.01 1.23
C SER A 226 2.09 15.14 0.19
N GLY A 227 2.10 13.82 0.40
CA GLY A 227 2.64 12.85 -0.56
C GLY A 227 1.67 12.55 -1.71
N THR A 228 2.19 12.04 -2.82
CA THR A 228 1.40 11.57 -3.97
C THR A 228 0.75 10.21 -3.74
N LEU A 229 1.37 9.36 -2.93
CA LEU A 229 0.94 7.98 -2.78
C LEU A 229 -0.11 7.83 -1.68
N LEU A 230 -1.01 6.87 -1.92
CA LEU A 230 -2.12 6.52 -1.03
C LEU A 230 -1.90 5.11 -0.49
N TYR A 231 -1.91 4.99 0.83
CA TYR A 231 -1.55 3.77 1.54
C TYR A 231 -2.77 3.19 2.26
N SER A 232 -3.31 2.08 1.76
CA SER A 232 -4.48 1.40 2.36
C SER A 232 -4.20 0.01 2.92
N TYR A 233 -3.10 -0.63 2.51
CA TYR A 233 -2.75 -2.00 2.89
C TYR A 233 -1.25 -2.23 2.73
N GLY A 234 -0.72 -3.28 3.35
CA GLY A 234 0.70 -3.62 3.25
C GLY A 234 1.60 -2.72 4.09
N ARG A 235 2.91 -2.83 3.83
CA ARG A 235 3.95 -2.08 4.52
C ARG A 235 4.78 -1.28 3.52
N HIS A 236 4.83 0.03 3.73
CA HIS A 236 5.49 0.99 2.84
C HIS A 236 6.49 1.81 3.62
N THR A 237 7.71 1.95 3.11
CA THR A 237 8.77 2.72 3.78
C THR A 237 9.27 3.81 2.85
N ILE A 238 9.31 5.04 3.36
CA ILE A 238 9.82 6.22 2.67
C ILE A 238 11.06 6.70 3.42
N LYS A 239 12.14 6.94 2.68
CA LYS A 239 13.39 7.43 3.23
C LYS A 239 13.55 8.92 2.97
N PHE A 240 13.93 9.67 3.99
CA PHE A 240 14.19 11.09 3.93
C PHE A 240 15.61 11.38 4.40
N ARG A 241 16.31 12.27 3.71
CA ARG A 241 17.56 12.87 4.18
C ARG A 241 17.30 14.33 4.55
N LEU A 242 17.67 14.71 5.76
CA LEU A 242 17.61 16.11 6.19
C LEU A 242 18.83 16.86 5.64
N GLU A 243 18.76 17.40 4.43
CA GLU A 243 19.88 18.15 3.82
C GLU A 243 20.22 19.41 4.63
N LYS A 244 19.21 20.04 5.22
CA LYS A 244 19.35 21.15 6.17
C LYS A 244 18.20 21.10 7.17
N CYS A 245 18.49 21.14 8.46
CA CYS A 245 17.47 21.36 9.47
C CYS A 245 18.01 22.26 10.60
N GLN A 246 17.30 23.34 10.90
CA GLN A 246 17.68 24.24 12.00
C GLN A 246 17.43 23.59 13.37
N GLN A 247 18.13 24.09 14.39
CA GLN A 247 17.93 23.68 15.77
C GLN A 247 17.24 24.80 16.56
N PRO A 248 16.24 24.48 17.41
CA PRO A 248 15.75 23.12 17.71
C PRO A 248 15.00 22.50 16.53
N TYR A 249 15.15 21.19 16.28
CA TYR A 249 14.44 20.50 15.18
C TYR A 249 12.92 20.75 15.24
N ARG A 250 12.31 21.18 14.11
CA ARG A 250 10.86 21.43 13.97
C ARG A 250 10.31 21.01 12.61
N ILE A 251 10.50 19.74 12.26
CA ILE A 251 9.87 19.13 11.09
C ILE A 251 8.92 18.02 11.54
N PHE A 252 7.70 18.02 10.99
CA PHE A 252 6.69 17.01 11.24
C PHE A 252 6.84 15.89 10.23
N PHE A 253 6.82 14.64 10.71
CA PHE A 253 6.66 13.47 9.87
C PHE A 253 5.50 12.63 10.40
N GLY A 254 4.56 12.30 9.52
CA GLY A 254 3.41 11.51 9.89
C GLY A 254 2.56 11.10 8.70
N CYS A 255 1.36 10.63 9.02
CA CYS A 255 0.31 10.38 8.05
C CYS A 255 -0.92 11.23 8.36
N MET A 256 -1.72 11.44 7.33
CA MET A 256 -3.09 11.91 7.45
C MET A 256 -4.02 11.06 6.58
N SER A 257 -5.32 11.05 6.91
CA SER A 257 -6.32 10.47 6.00
C SER A 257 -6.48 11.34 4.75
N TYR A 258 -6.45 10.71 3.57
CA TYR A 258 -6.63 11.38 2.28
C TYR A 258 -8.02 12.03 2.12
N GLN A 259 -9.02 11.57 2.87
CA GLN A 259 -10.37 12.16 2.82
C GLN A 259 -10.39 13.63 3.25
N VAL A 260 -9.32 14.10 3.90
CA VAL A 260 -9.17 15.47 4.36
C VAL A 260 -8.19 16.19 3.45
N HIS A 261 -8.63 17.30 2.86
CA HIS A 261 -7.77 18.15 2.06
C HIS A 261 -6.70 18.80 2.93
N LEU A 262 -5.49 18.98 2.39
CA LEU A 262 -4.40 19.68 3.07
C LEU A 262 -4.83 21.12 3.38
N LYS A 263 -4.76 21.49 4.66
CA LYS A 263 -5.11 22.82 5.19
C LYS A 263 -4.08 23.26 6.23
N GLU A 264 -4.12 24.53 6.60
CA GLU A 264 -3.33 25.05 7.72
C GLU A 264 -3.65 24.25 8.99
N ASP A 265 -2.61 24.01 9.77
CA ASP A 265 -2.65 23.18 10.99
C ASP A 265 -3.13 21.73 10.79
N ALA A 266 -2.96 21.14 9.59
CA ALA A 266 -3.36 19.76 9.29
C ALA A 266 -2.86 18.72 10.31
N PHE A 267 -1.66 18.90 10.89
CA PHE A 267 -1.09 18.01 11.91
C PHE A 267 -1.80 18.05 13.28
N ARG A 268 -2.72 19.01 13.48
CA ARG A 268 -3.57 19.15 14.66
C ARG A 268 -4.98 18.59 14.44
N TYR A 269 -5.29 18.12 13.24
CA TYR A 269 -6.60 17.57 12.95
C TYR A 269 -6.73 16.13 13.45
N PRO A 270 -7.95 15.68 13.81
CA PRO A 270 -8.19 14.33 14.32
C PRO A 270 -7.79 13.21 13.35
N TYR A 271 -7.57 13.55 12.09
CA TYR A 271 -7.20 12.66 11.00
C TYR A 271 -5.68 12.58 10.77
N SER A 272 -4.86 13.09 11.68
CA SER A 272 -3.39 13.13 11.54
C SER A 272 -2.68 12.46 12.72
N VAL A 273 -1.60 11.73 12.41
CA VAL A 273 -0.75 11.06 13.41
C VAL A 273 0.71 11.24 13.01
N GLY A 274 1.58 11.61 13.95
CA GLY A 274 2.99 11.76 13.65
C GLY A 274 3.83 12.37 14.76
N TRP A 275 5.08 12.67 14.42
CA TRP A 275 6.07 13.24 15.32
C TRP A 275 6.47 14.63 14.86
N PHE A 276 6.65 15.55 15.80
CA PHE A 276 7.07 16.92 15.52
C PHE A 276 8.32 17.33 16.31
N GLY A 277 8.72 18.59 16.17
CA GLY A 277 9.76 19.19 17.01
C GLY A 277 9.39 19.27 18.48
N SER A 278 10.35 19.67 19.32
CA SER A 278 10.15 19.88 20.75
C SER A 278 9.58 18.65 21.49
N ASN A 279 9.90 17.45 21.01
CA ASN A 279 9.42 16.15 21.48
C ASN A 279 7.88 16.02 21.49
N GLN A 280 7.20 16.73 20.60
CA GLN A 280 5.77 16.63 20.45
C GLN A 280 5.42 15.42 19.58
N VAL A 281 4.43 14.66 20.03
CA VAL A 281 3.83 13.53 19.33
C VAL A 281 2.35 13.85 19.16
N TYR A 282 1.83 13.71 17.95
CA TYR A 282 0.42 13.95 17.64
C TYR A 282 -0.27 12.61 17.41
N GLU A 283 -1.23 12.29 18.28
CA GLU A 283 -2.13 11.14 18.13
C GLU A 283 -3.52 11.68 17.80
N HIS A 284 -3.93 11.59 16.54
CA HIS A 284 -5.22 12.11 16.07
C HIS A 284 -5.36 13.59 16.39
N GLY A 285 -4.37 14.38 15.98
CA GLY A 285 -4.31 15.83 16.19
C GLY A 285 -4.06 16.29 17.63
N ARG A 286 -4.11 15.38 18.61
CA ARG A 286 -3.83 15.71 20.02
C ARG A 286 -2.34 15.62 20.29
N CYS A 287 -1.76 16.75 20.69
CA CYS A 287 -0.36 16.85 21.06
C CYS A 287 -0.11 16.21 22.44
N SER A 288 0.93 15.37 22.53
CA SER A 288 1.54 14.90 23.76
C SER A 288 3.04 15.15 23.73
N SER A 289 3.58 15.72 24.81
CA SER A 289 5.02 15.94 25.00
C SER A 289 5.67 14.89 25.90
N ASN A 290 4.97 13.78 26.19
CA ASN A 290 5.46 12.73 27.08
C ASN A 290 6.52 11.86 26.38
N CYS A 291 7.76 12.35 26.38
CA CYS A 291 8.91 11.71 25.72
C CYS A 291 9.12 10.26 26.18
N LYS A 292 8.86 9.96 27.47
CA LYS A 292 9.03 8.62 28.05
C LYS A 292 8.03 7.63 27.49
N LYS A 293 6.78 8.06 27.26
CA LYS A 293 5.71 7.21 26.70
C LYS A 293 6.05 6.74 25.28
N TYR A 294 6.56 7.63 24.44
CA TYR A 294 6.77 7.33 23.00
C TYR A 294 8.23 7.02 22.64
N GLY A 295 9.16 7.14 23.59
CA GLY A 295 10.60 6.99 23.36
C GLY A 295 11.17 7.97 22.32
N TYR A 296 10.46 9.07 22.04
CA TYR A 296 10.78 10.00 20.97
C TYR A 296 11.57 11.20 21.51
N ASN A 297 12.72 11.48 20.89
CA ASN A 297 13.58 12.60 21.26
C ASN A 297 14.06 13.34 20.00
N SER A 298 13.35 14.42 19.68
CA SER A 298 13.64 15.32 18.56
C SER A 298 14.97 16.06 18.68
N PHE A 299 15.49 16.29 19.90
CA PHE A 299 16.78 16.97 20.10
C PHE A 299 17.97 16.17 19.58
N LEU A 300 17.78 14.86 19.40
CA LEU A 300 18.80 14.00 18.82
C LEU A 300 18.84 14.10 17.30
N ILE A 301 17.81 14.61 16.63
CA ILE A 301 17.73 14.68 15.16
C ILE A 301 18.51 15.89 14.65
N ARG A 302 19.38 15.68 13.66
CA ARG A 302 20.29 16.71 13.13
C ARG A 302 20.36 16.71 11.61
N THR A 303 20.97 17.76 11.06
CA THR A 303 21.26 17.86 9.63
C THR A 303 22.11 16.66 9.19
N ASN A 304 21.85 16.15 7.99
CA ASN A 304 22.34 14.91 7.38
C ASN A 304 21.79 13.60 7.95
N ASP A 305 20.89 13.63 8.94
CA ASP A 305 20.22 12.40 9.37
C ASP A 305 19.36 11.83 8.25
N VAL A 306 19.32 10.50 8.19
CA VAL A 306 18.40 9.74 7.34
C VAL A 306 17.30 9.18 8.21
N LEU A 307 16.06 9.57 7.93
CA LEU A 307 14.85 9.12 8.59
C LEU A 307 14.09 8.18 7.66
N GLN A 308 13.54 7.11 8.21
CA GLN A 308 12.64 6.21 7.49
C GLN A 308 11.25 6.28 8.14
N LEU A 309 10.27 6.78 7.40
CA LEU A 309 8.87 6.71 7.81
C LEU A 309 8.27 5.45 7.18
N THR A 310 7.70 4.58 8.00
CA THR A 310 7.02 3.37 7.55
C THR A 310 5.54 3.45 7.87
N PHE A 311 4.71 3.29 6.84
CA PHE A 311 3.27 3.04 6.97
C PHE A 311 3.06 1.52 6.97
N ASP A 312 2.63 0.97 8.10
CA ASP A 312 2.32 -0.45 8.26
C ASP A 312 0.80 -0.54 8.40
N CYS A 313 0.12 -0.52 7.25
CA CYS A 313 -1.33 -0.48 7.16
C CYS A 313 -1.93 -1.75 7.77
N ASP A 314 -1.32 -2.91 7.54
CA ASP A 314 -1.82 -4.19 8.09
C ASP A 314 -1.84 -4.18 9.62
N LYS A 315 -0.85 -3.56 10.26
CA LYS A 315 -0.78 -3.41 11.71
C LYS A 315 -1.35 -2.10 12.23
N LYS A 316 -1.93 -1.27 11.37
CA LYS A 316 -2.54 0.03 11.71
C LYS A 316 -1.57 0.90 12.52
N GLN A 317 -0.33 1.01 12.07
CA GLN A 317 0.71 1.78 12.77
C GLN A 317 1.64 2.52 11.80
N ILE A 318 2.26 3.59 12.31
CA ILE A 318 3.35 4.26 11.63
C ILE A 318 4.64 4.13 12.45
N LYS A 319 5.79 4.10 11.77
CA LYS A 319 7.11 4.00 12.42
C LYS A 319 8.07 5.04 11.88
N LEU A 320 8.79 5.72 12.75
CA LEU A 320 9.88 6.61 12.38
C LEU A 320 11.19 6.02 12.89
N PHE A 321 12.08 5.63 11.97
CA PHE A 321 13.40 5.11 12.29
C PHE A 321 14.47 6.11 11.89
N ASN A 322 15.38 6.46 12.80
CA ASN A 322 16.54 7.28 12.49
C ASN A 322 17.78 6.39 12.31
N GLU A 323 18.38 6.42 11.12
CA GLU A 323 19.49 5.53 10.75
C GLU A 323 20.77 5.81 11.54
N ARG A 324 21.01 7.04 12.02
CA ARG A 324 22.23 7.39 12.76
C ARG A 324 22.16 6.89 14.20
N ILE A 325 21.08 7.20 14.91
CA ILE A 325 20.94 6.85 16.34
C ILE A 325 20.35 5.45 16.54
N LYS A 326 19.91 4.78 15.48
CA LYS A 326 19.33 3.43 15.50
C LYS A 326 18.10 3.30 16.42
N VAL A 327 17.32 4.38 16.53
CA VAL A 327 16.08 4.41 17.32
C VAL A 327 14.88 4.33 16.39
N THR A 328 13.92 3.48 16.74
CA THR A 328 12.62 3.36 16.09
C THR A 328 11.54 3.83 17.05
N ASN A 329 10.72 4.77 16.60
CA ASN A 329 9.50 5.19 17.28
C ASN A 329 8.28 4.64 16.55
N ILE A 330 7.25 4.22 17.30
CA ILE A 330 6.05 3.59 16.74
C ILE A 330 4.83 4.31 17.30
N LEU A 331 3.85 4.61 16.44
CA LEU A 331 2.54 5.09 16.83
C LEU A 331 1.47 4.20 16.23
N THR A 332 0.52 3.78 17.06
CA THR A 332 -0.69 3.10 16.60
C THR A 332 -1.67 4.15 16.06
N VAL A 333 -2.35 3.81 14.97
CA VAL A 333 -3.33 4.68 14.31
C VAL A 333 -4.72 4.06 14.51
N ASP A 334 -5.60 4.79 15.20
CA ASP A 334 -7.02 4.48 15.25
C ASP A 334 -7.68 4.78 13.89
N ILE A 335 -8.05 3.73 13.17
CA ILE A 335 -8.66 3.81 11.83
C ILE A 335 -10.02 4.52 11.86
N ASN A 336 -10.73 4.50 12.99
CA ASN A 336 -11.99 5.23 13.10
C ASN A 336 -11.79 6.75 13.10
N LYS A 337 -10.60 7.21 13.52
CA LYS A 337 -10.23 8.63 13.53
C LYS A 337 -9.37 9.02 12.34
N THR A 338 -8.58 8.11 11.82
CA THR A 338 -7.68 8.34 10.68
C THR A 338 -7.85 7.21 9.67
N PRO A 339 -8.96 7.22 8.90
CA PRO A 339 -9.30 6.15 7.98
C PRO A 339 -8.36 6.12 6.77
N TYR A 340 -8.30 4.96 6.12
CA TYR A 340 -7.61 4.81 4.84
C TYR A 340 -8.30 5.59 3.70
N PRO A 341 -7.57 5.89 2.61
CA PRO A 341 -6.11 5.73 2.48
C PRO A 341 -5.35 6.76 3.32
N TRP A 342 -4.19 6.36 3.83
CA TRP A 342 -3.25 7.30 4.43
C TRP A 342 -2.40 7.96 3.35
N GLN A 343 -2.02 9.19 3.62
CA GLN A 343 -1.13 10.00 2.79
C GLN A 343 0.01 10.52 3.68
N LEU A 344 1.21 10.66 3.11
CA LEU A 344 2.32 11.32 3.80
C LEU A 344 1.92 12.76 4.15
N LEU A 345 2.15 13.16 5.41
CA LEU A 345 2.09 14.55 5.84
C LEU A 345 3.45 14.96 6.39
N MET A 346 4.01 16.02 5.81
CA MET A 346 5.24 16.65 6.26
C MET A 346 4.99 18.15 6.48
N VAL A 347 5.45 18.67 7.61
CA VAL A 347 5.28 20.10 7.95
C VAL A 347 6.63 20.66 8.38
N MET A 348 7.06 21.75 7.76
CA MET A 348 8.34 22.40 8.01
C MET A 348 8.09 23.78 8.62
N PHE A 349 8.93 24.20 9.57
CA PHE A 349 8.72 25.45 10.32
C PHE A 349 9.80 26.50 10.08
N TYR A 350 11.08 26.10 10.04
CA TYR A 350 12.14 27.08 9.86
C TYR A 350 12.42 27.34 8.39
N LYS A 351 12.69 28.61 8.09
CA LYS A 351 13.23 29.00 6.80
C LYS A 351 14.49 28.20 6.47
N ASP A 352 14.61 27.80 5.21
CA ASP A 352 15.70 26.99 4.67
C ASP A 352 15.83 25.57 5.23
N ASP A 353 14.87 25.09 6.03
CA ASP A 353 14.78 23.64 6.25
C ASP A 353 14.64 22.96 4.89
N CYS A 354 15.36 21.86 4.70
CA CYS A 354 15.49 21.16 3.42
C CYS A 354 15.50 19.65 3.64
N VAL A 355 14.50 18.98 3.05
CA VAL A 355 14.31 17.54 3.15
C VAL A 355 14.32 16.92 1.77
N LYS A 356 15.12 15.87 1.60
CA LYS A 356 15.23 15.12 0.35
C LYS A 356 14.61 13.74 0.52
N ILE A 357 13.64 13.40 -0.33
CA ILE A 357 13.12 12.05 -0.44
C ILE A 357 14.14 11.19 -1.21
N LEU A 358 14.57 10.09 -0.60
CA LEU A 358 15.53 9.16 -1.19
C LEU A 358 14.81 8.02 -1.91
N ARG A 359 15.41 7.53 -2.99
CA ARG A 359 14.95 6.32 -3.67
C ARG A 359 15.23 5.11 -2.79
N ASN A 360 14.24 4.23 -2.66
CA ASN A 360 14.46 2.92 -2.07
C ASN A 360 15.39 2.13 -3.01
N ALA A 361 16.56 1.73 -2.49
CA ALA A 361 17.54 0.89 -3.20
C ALA A 361 17.12 -0.58 -3.19
#